data_AF-M5C7D5-F1
#
_entry.id   AF-M5C7D5-F1
#
_cell.length_a   1.000
_cell.length_b   1.000
_cell.length_c   1.000
_cell.angle_alpha   90.00
_cell.angle_beta   90.00
_cell.angle_gamma   90.00
#
_symmetry.space_group_name_H-M   'P 1'
#
loop_
_entity.id
_entity.type
_entity.pdbx_description
1 polymer ?
#
loop_
_entity_poly.entity_id
_entity_poly.type
_entity_poly.pdbx_seq_one_letter_code
_entity_poly.pdbx_strand_id
1 'polypeptide(L)'
;MPGDIKFRSGDSYFGANLTAYVQNGTVSESRLTDMAERIVAAWYLVGQDKNYPDLSFDAFRPLDPINSHIDVQEDHYKEMGAASIVMLKNIDQTLPLKKPISMALIGSDAGPSRRGPNGYTDRGGIDGTLAMGWGSGSADFPYLISPLESFQQRAKADHTSIGWWLNDWDTAGAAAAASNKDVAIVFIASDSGEEYITVDGNKADRNNLTAWNNGDNLIKAVAGANKNTVVVAHSVGPLILEPWIDHPNITALLWAGIPGQESGNSLLDVVYGDYNPSAKLTYTIAKQPHDYPAQVVYYDSSPQPQIPYTEGLLIDYRWFDSKNITPRYEFGFGLSYTTFEYKDLKISRANDAISGEPIWWDGGVNANGLSTDAW
;
A
#
# COMPACT_ATOMS: atom_id res chain seq x y z
N MET A 1 -23.19 11.50 16.01
CA MET A 1 -24.38 10.65 16.28
C MET A 1 -24.29 9.44 15.37
N PRO A 2 -24.72 8.24 15.80
CA PRO A 2 -24.86 7.14 14.86
C PRO A 2 -25.88 7.61 13.82
N GLY A 3 -25.48 7.63 12.55
CA GLY A 3 -26.31 8.11 11.46
C GLY A 3 -27.54 7.21 11.25
N ASP A 4 -27.95 7.08 10.00
CA ASP A 4 -29.06 6.21 9.67
C ASP A 4 -28.70 4.74 9.95
N ILE A 5 -29.69 3.93 10.36
CA ILE A 5 -29.55 2.47 10.53
C ILE A 5 -29.20 1.81 9.19
N LYS A 6 -29.81 2.30 8.12
CA LYS A 6 -29.47 1.95 6.73
C LYS A 6 -29.17 3.25 6.01
N PHE A 7 -28.12 3.27 5.20
CA PHE A 7 -27.68 4.48 4.50
C PHE A 7 -28.85 5.17 3.77
N ARG A 8 -29.10 6.45 4.09
CA ARG A 8 -30.20 7.29 3.57
C ARG A 8 -31.62 6.84 3.94
N SER A 9 -31.81 5.98 4.93
CA SER A 9 -33.17 5.63 5.37
C SER A 9 -33.83 6.72 6.22
N GLY A 10 -33.04 7.59 6.87
CA GLY A 10 -33.52 8.54 7.87
C GLY A 10 -33.96 7.90 9.19
N ASP A 11 -33.95 6.57 9.30
CA ASP A 11 -34.23 5.85 10.54
C ASP A 11 -32.98 5.84 11.41
N SER A 12 -33.10 6.17 12.70
CA SER A 12 -31.97 6.13 13.64
C SER A 12 -32.34 5.39 14.92
N TYR A 13 -31.41 4.61 15.45
CA TYR A 13 -31.54 4.10 16.83
C TYR A 13 -31.51 5.24 17.86
N PHE A 14 -30.93 6.40 17.51
CA PHE A 14 -30.83 7.59 18.35
C PHE A 14 -31.84 8.66 17.88
N GLY A 15 -31.48 9.94 17.91
CA GLY A 15 -32.39 11.05 17.60
C GLY A 15 -33.57 11.10 18.56
N ALA A 16 -34.79 11.09 18.01
CA ALA A 16 -36.02 11.12 18.79
C ALA A 16 -36.16 9.90 19.71
N ASN A 17 -35.66 8.73 19.31
CA ASN A 17 -35.72 7.51 20.12
C ASN A 17 -34.89 7.65 21.40
N LEU A 18 -33.66 8.19 21.30
CA LEU A 18 -32.82 8.45 22.48
C LEU A 18 -33.48 9.48 23.42
N THR A 19 -34.12 10.51 22.85
CA THR A 19 -34.87 11.49 23.64
C THR A 19 -35.98 10.83 24.46
N ALA A 20 -36.78 9.96 23.83
CA ALA A 20 -37.83 9.20 24.51
C ALA A 20 -37.27 8.27 25.60
N TYR A 21 -36.14 7.61 25.33
CA TYR A 21 -35.49 6.73 26.31
C TYR A 21 -34.90 7.47 27.51
N VAL A 22 -34.44 8.72 27.35
CA VAL A 22 -34.02 9.55 28.48
C VAL A 22 -35.24 10.00 29.28
N GLN A 23 -36.29 10.48 28.60
CA GLN A 23 -37.52 10.96 29.25
C GLN A 23 -38.24 9.87 30.05
N ASN A 24 -38.23 8.63 29.56
CA ASN A 24 -38.87 7.51 30.25
C ASN A 24 -37.92 6.79 31.25
N GLY A 25 -36.69 7.27 31.42
CA GLY A 25 -35.71 6.73 32.38
C GLY A 25 -34.98 5.45 31.95
N THR A 26 -35.18 4.97 30.72
CA THR A 26 -34.45 3.80 30.18
C THR A 26 -32.95 4.09 30.02
N VAL A 27 -32.60 5.33 29.67
CA VAL A 27 -31.22 5.84 29.59
C VAL A 27 -31.08 7.01 30.53
N SER A 28 -30.02 7.07 31.33
CA SER A 28 -29.82 8.20 32.25
C SER A 28 -29.47 9.48 31.50
N GLU A 29 -29.98 10.62 31.96
CA GLU A 29 -29.61 11.94 31.43
C GLU A 29 -28.10 12.22 31.57
N SER A 30 -27.49 11.72 32.65
CA SER A 30 -26.03 11.78 32.84
C SER A 30 -25.25 11.09 31.72
N ARG A 31 -25.79 10.00 31.14
CA ARG A 31 -25.15 9.30 30.02
C ARG A 31 -25.21 10.12 28.74
N LEU A 32 -26.34 10.78 28.48
CA LEU A 32 -26.48 11.71 27.36
C LEU A 32 -25.51 12.90 27.51
N THR A 33 -25.39 13.43 28.73
CA THR A 33 -24.48 14.55 29.04
C THR A 33 -23.02 14.17 28.79
N ASP A 34 -22.55 13.01 29.28
CA ASP A 34 -21.18 12.50 29.02
C ASP A 34 -20.91 12.34 27.50
N MET A 35 -21.88 11.85 26.73
CA MET A 35 -21.74 11.75 25.27
C MET A 35 -21.54 13.12 24.62
N ALA A 36 -22.37 14.11 24.99
CA ALA A 36 -22.30 15.46 24.44
C ALA A 36 -21.00 16.18 24.87
N GLU A 37 -20.60 16.02 26.13
CA GLU A 37 -19.38 16.61 26.67
C GLU A 37 -18.15 16.12 25.91
N ARG A 38 -18.04 14.82 25.61
CA ARG A 38 -16.91 14.27 24.83
C ARG A 38 -16.83 14.82 23.41
N ILE A 39 -17.98 15.04 22.76
CA ILE A 39 -18.03 15.63 21.41
C ILE A 39 -17.56 17.09 21.45
N VAL A 40 -18.11 17.88 22.37
CA VAL A 40 -17.77 19.30 22.51
C VAL A 40 -16.34 19.48 22.99
N ALA A 41 -15.85 18.63 23.90
CA ALA A 41 -14.47 18.64 24.35
C ALA A 41 -13.49 18.38 23.19
N ALA A 42 -13.78 17.43 22.30
CA ALA A 42 -12.95 17.19 21.12
C ALA A 42 -12.94 18.41 20.18
N TRP A 43 -14.10 19.04 19.96
CA TRP A 43 -14.24 20.26 19.15
C TRP A 43 -13.38 21.42 19.70
N TYR A 44 -13.39 21.64 21.02
CA TYR A 44 -12.51 22.60 21.68
C TYR A 44 -11.04 22.20 21.67
N LEU A 45 -10.73 20.92 21.86
CA LEU A 45 -9.35 20.41 21.90
C LEU A 45 -8.59 20.75 20.62
N VAL A 46 -9.24 20.64 19.46
CA VAL A 46 -8.65 20.97 18.15
C VAL A 46 -8.92 22.42 17.72
N GLY A 47 -9.47 23.26 18.60
CA GLY A 47 -9.65 24.70 18.37
C GLY A 47 -10.70 25.05 17.31
N GLN A 48 -11.63 24.15 17.00
CA GLN A 48 -12.67 24.38 15.99
C GLN A 48 -13.75 25.38 16.46
N ASP A 49 -13.68 25.83 17.72
CA ASP A 49 -14.53 26.86 18.30
C ASP A 49 -14.21 28.28 17.84
N LYS A 50 -13.08 28.49 17.17
CA LYS A 50 -12.61 29.82 16.75
C LYS A 50 -12.15 29.82 15.30
N ASN A 51 -12.75 30.69 14.49
CA ASN A 51 -12.33 30.97 13.11
C ASN A 51 -12.17 29.71 12.24
N TYR A 52 -12.97 28.66 12.49
CA TYR A 52 -12.91 27.45 11.70
C TYR A 52 -13.55 27.68 10.32
N PRO A 53 -12.93 27.23 9.20
CA PRO A 53 -13.48 27.46 7.87
C PRO A 53 -14.87 26.85 7.67
N ASP A 54 -15.69 27.51 6.84
CA ASP A 54 -16.95 26.94 6.37
C ASP A 54 -16.71 25.72 5.46
N LEU A 55 -17.74 24.90 5.31
CA LEU A 55 -17.74 23.76 4.40
C LEU A 55 -17.49 24.23 2.96
N SER A 56 -16.55 23.57 2.26
CA SER A 56 -16.16 23.89 0.88
C SER A 56 -16.39 22.73 -0.10
N PHE A 57 -17.26 21.78 0.26
CA PHE A 57 -17.61 20.63 -0.57
C PHE A 57 -18.97 20.03 -0.21
N ASP A 58 -19.59 19.36 -1.18
CA ASP A 58 -20.77 18.50 -1.04
C ASP A 58 -20.54 17.22 -1.86
N ALA A 59 -20.18 16.14 -1.16
CA ALA A 59 -19.87 14.84 -1.77
C ALA A 59 -21.07 14.20 -2.50
N PHE A 60 -22.31 14.62 -2.21
CA PHE A 60 -23.51 14.09 -2.85
C PHE A 60 -23.98 14.93 -4.04
N ARG A 61 -23.46 16.14 -4.19
CA ARG A 61 -23.75 17.04 -5.31
C ARG A 61 -22.43 17.50 -5.92
N PRO A 62 -21.77 16.69 -6.77
CA PRO A 62 -20.45 16.99 -7.33
C PRO A 62 -20.39 18.28 -8.17
N LEU A 63 -21.52 18.74 -8.70
CA LEU A 63 -21.63 19.98 -9.47
C LEU A 63 -22.11 21.18 -8.64
N ASP A 64 -22.23 21.03 -7.32
CA ASP A 64 -22.63 22.12 -6.44
C ASP A 64 -21.53 23.20 -6.41
N PRO A 65 -21.88 24.50 -6.55
CA PRO A 65 -20.90 25.58 -6.52
C PRO A 65 -20.05 25.66 -5.24
N ILE A 66 -20.47 25.02 -4.14
CA ILE A 66 -19.67 24.95 -2.92
C ILE A 66 -18.38 24.15 -3.12
N ASN A 67 -18.34 23.22 -4.08
CA ASN A 67 -17.19 22.36 -4.40
C ASN A 67 -16.02 23.19 -4.95
N SER A 68 -15.21 23.70 -4.03
CA SER A 68 -14.14 24.65 -4.35
C SER A 68 -12.80 23.97 -4.68
N HIS A 69 -12.71 22.64 -4.53
CA HIS A 69 -11.51 21.84 -4.79
C HIS A 69 -10.23 22.45 -4.20
N ILE A 70 -10.30 22.87 -2.92
CA ILE A 70 -9.17 23.48 -2.22
C ILE A 70 -8.04 22.46 -2.12
N ASP A 71 -6.87 22.82 -2.65
CA ASP A 71 -5.66 22.02 -2.52
C ASP A 71 -5.09 22.15 -1.10
N VAL A 72 -4.92 21.01 -0.45
CA VAL A 72 -4.41 20.87 0.92
C VAL A 72 -3.21 19.92 1.00
N GLN A 73 -2.62 19.55 -0.16
CA GLN A 73 -1.64 18.47 -0.25
C GLN A 73 -0.19 18.92 -0.04
N GLU A 74 0.08 20.23 -0.15
CA GLU A 74 1.45 20.78 -0.23
C GLU A 74 2.33 19.93 -1.18
N ASP A 75 3.53 19.49 -0.79
CA ASP A 75 4.43 18.69 -1.63
C ASP A 75 4.76 17.28 -1.08
N HIS A 76 4.20 16.89 0.07
CA HIS A 76 4.54 15.64 0.77
C HIS A 76 4.25 14.35 -0.03
N TYR A 77 3.30 14.41 -0.96
CA TYR A 77 2.77 13.23 -1.64
C TYR A 77 3.76 12.57 -2.63
N LYS A 78 4.77 13.30 -3.10
CA LYS A 78 5.83 12.75 -3.99
C LYS A 78 6.89 11.97 -3.22
N GLU A 79 7.39 12.54 -2.13
CA GLU A 79 8.45 11.95 -1.32
C GLU A 79 7.99 10.66 -0.64
N MET A 80 6.74 10.64 -0.14
CA MET A 80 6.17 9.46 0.50
C MET A 80 6.13 8.23 -0.42
N GLY A 81 5.86 8.41 -1.70
CA GLY A 81 5.89 7.31 -2.67
C GLY A 81 7.29 6.69 -2.74
N ALA A 82 8.33 7.49 -2.96
CA ALA A 82 9.69 6.99 -3.12
C ALA A 82 10.24 6.40 -1.80
N ALA A 83 9.95 7.07 -0.69
CA ALA A 83 10.37 6.66 0.65
C ALA A 83 9.72 5.35 1.12
N SER A 84 8.58 4.95 0.55
CA SER A 84 7.82 3.74 0.91
C SER A 84 8.11 2.51 0.05
N ILE A 85 8.84 2.64 -1.06
CA ILE A 85 9.20 1.51 -1.92
C ILE A 85 10.22 0.60 -1.20
N VAL A 86 9.88 -0.67 -1.03
CA VAL A 86 10.77 -1.68 -0.44
C VAL A 86 11.47 -2.45 -1.55
N MET A 87 12.80 -2.39 -1.61
CA MET A 87 13.57 -3.22 -2.53
C MET A 87 13.78 -4.61 -1.94
N LEU A 88 13.18 -5.65 -2.53
CA LEU A 88 13.21 -7.01 -2.00
C LEU A 88 14.29 -7.89 -2.65
N LYS A 89 14.69 -7.55 -3.87
CA LYS A 89 15.74 -8.26 -4.61
C LYS A 89 16.50 -7.27 -5.48
N ASN A 90 17.82 -7.39 -5.54
CA ASN A 90 18.67 -6.66 -6.47
C ASN A 90 19.99 -7.42 -6.68
N ILE A 91 20.06 -8.21 -7.74
CA ILE A 91 21.22 -9.04 -8.12
C ILE A 91 22.10 -8.25 -9.09
N ASP A 92 23.42 -8.39 -8.98
CA ASP A 92 24.42 -7.79 -9.88
C ASP A 92 24.26 -6.27 -10.08
N GLN A 93 23.68 -5.58 -9.10
CA GLN A 93 23.38 -4.15 -9.16
C GLN A 93 22.57 -3.76 -10.41
N THR A 94 21.59 -4.60 -10.81
CA THR A 94 20.65 -4.27 -11.88
C THR A 94 20.01 -2.90 -11.66
N LEU A 95 19.62 -2.60 -10.42
CA LEU A 95 19.19 -1.28 -10.00
C LEU A 95 20.29 -0.57 -9.17
N PRO A 96 20.43 0.76 -9.29
CA PRO A 96 19.63 1.65 -10.13
C PRO A 96 19.97 1.53 -11.62
N LEU A 97 18.99 1.75 -12.49
CA LEU A 97 19.20 1.88 -13.92
C LEU A 97 20.04 3.12 -14.21
N LYS A 98 20.98 2.99 -15.14
CA LYS A 98 21.74 4.13 -15.66
C LYS A 98 21.07 4.68 -16.90
N LYS A 99 21.54 4.25 -18.07
CA LYS A 99 20.99 4.62 -19.38
C LYS A 99 20.96 3.38 -20.27
N PRO A 100 20.02 2.44 -20.05
CA PRO A 100 19.90 1.30 -20.94
C PRO A 100 19.66 1.78 -22.37
N ILE A 101 20.17 1.06 -23.36
CA ILE A 101 19.93 1.35 -24.78
C ILE A 101 18.46 1.03 -25.09
N SER A 102 17.91 -0.03 -24.50
CA SER A 102 16.52 -0.44 -24.72
C SER A 102 15.85 -1.03 -23.49
N MET A 103 14.56 -0.72 -23.32
CA MET A 103 13.72 -1.28 -22.26
C MET A 103 12.32 -1.63 -22.75
N ALA A 104 11.68 -2.57 -22.05
CA ALA A 104 10.26 -2.84 -22.20
C ALA A 104 9.52 -2.74 -20.86
N LEU A 105 8.37 -2.06 -20.84
CA LEU A 105 7.44 -2.04 -19.72
C LEU A 105 6.29 -3.01 -20.01
N ILE A 106 6.11 -4.00 -19.15
CA ILE A 106 5.17 -5.10 -19.37
C ILE A 106 4.17 -5.13 -18.22
N GLY A 107 2.89 -5.33 -18.52
CA GLY A 107 1.82 -5.43 -17.52
C GLY A 107 0.89 -4.21 -17.56
N SER A 108 -0.40 -4.45 -17.42
CA SER A 108 -1.44 -3.42 -17.43
C SER A 108 -1.24 -2.38 -16.32
N ASP A 109 -0.72 -2.83 -15.17
CA ASP A 109 -0.35 -1.99 -14.02
C ASP A 109 0.74 -0.93 -14.35
N ALA A 110 1.49 -1.08 -15.43
CA ALA A 110 2.41 -0.04 -15.89
C ALA A 110 1.69 1.18 -16.48
N GLY A 111 0.47 0.99 -17.01
CA GLY A 111 -0.24 2.00 -17.80
C GLY A 111 -1.35 2.73 -17.03
N PRO A 112 -1.97 3.75 -17.64
CA PRO A 112 -3.16 4.39 -17.08
C PRO A 112 -4.39 3.48 -17.25
N SER A 113 -5.41 3.70 -16.40
CA SER A 113 -6.72 3.09 -16.58
C SER A 113 -7.36 3.49 -17.91
N ARG A 114 -8.00 2.55 -18.59
CA ARG A 114 -8.77 2.80 -19.83
C ARG A 114 -10.03 3.61 -19.55
N ARG A 115 -10.49 3.65 -18.29
CA ARG A 115 -11.67 4.40 -17.83
C ARG A 115 -11.32 5.73 -17.19
N GLY A 116 -10.04 6.12 -17.18
CA GLY A 116 -9.52 7.23 -16.41
C GLY A 116 -9.33 6.88 -14.93
N PRO A 117 -8.61 7.71 -14.16
CA PRO A 117 -8.16 7.36 -12.81
C PRO A 117 -9.30 7.16 -11.80
N ASN A 118 -10.47 7.75 -12.05
CA ASN A 118 -11.67 7.64 -11.20
C ASN A 118 -12.80 6.86 -11.88
N GLY A 119 -12.49 6.05 -12.90
CA GLY A 119 -13.51 5.35 -13.71
C GLY A 119 -14.28 4.25 -12.98
N TYR A 120 -13.80 3.81 -11.82
CA TYR A 120 -14.47 2.88 -10.93
C TYR A 120 -14.97 3.62 -9.68
N THR A 121 -16.26 3.43 -9.36
CA THR A 121 -16.86 3.90 -8.10
C THR A 121 -16.09 3.30 -6.93
N ASP A 122 -15.73 4.13 -5.96
CA ASP A 122 -14.97 3.77 -4.76
C ASP A 122 -13.73 2.92 -5.05
N ARG A 123 -13.12 3.14 -6.23
CA ARG A 123 -11.97 2.40 -6.77
C ARG A 123 -12.18 0.89 -6.91
N GLY A 124 -13.43 0.43 -6.98
CA GLY A 124 -13.81 -0.98 -7.10
C GLY A 124 -13.51 -1.63 -8.46
N GLY A 125 -12.25 -1.71 -8.85
CA GLY A 125 -11.79 -2.40 -10.06
C GLY A 125 -10.32 -2.17 -10.37
N ILE A 126 -9.74 -3.09 -11.14
CA ILE A 126 -8.30 -3.13 -11.45
C ILE A 126 -8.06 -2.99 -12.96
N ASP A 127 -7.67 -1.80 -13.40
CA ASP A 127 -7.35 -1.50 -14.80
C ASP A 127 -6.36 -0.33 -14.84
N GLY A 128 -5.11 -0.60 -15.20
CA GLY A 128 -4.01 0.37 -15.06
C GLY A 128 -3.29 0.25 -13.71
N THR A 129 -2.44 1.22 -13.39
CA THR A 129 -1.65 1.26 -12.15
C THR A 129 -2.54 1.24 -10.91
N LEU A 130 -2.25 0.30 -10.00
CA LEU A 130 -2.93 0.20 -8.72
C LEU A 130 -2.32 1.20 -7.73
N ALA A 131 -3.06 2.26 -7.44
CA ALA A 131 -2.60 3.35 -6.57
C ALA A 131 -3.41 3.50 -5.27
N MET A 132 -4.50 2.74 -5.12
CA MET A 132 -5.36 2.70 -3.93
C MET A 132 -6.22 1.44 -3.95
N GLY A 133 -6.53 0.85 -2.78
CA GLY A 133 -7.56 -0.18 -2.69
C GLY A 133 -8.98 0.40 -2.78
N TRP A 134 -10.00 -0.45 -2.77
CA TRP A 134 -11.40 0.00 -2.90
C TRP A 134 -12.13 0.19 -1.56
N GLY A 135 -13.22 0.96 -1.60
CA GLY A 135 -14.13 1.14 -0.47
C GLY A 135 -14.18 2.57 0.05
N SER A 136 -14.73 2.74 1.26
CA SER A 136 -14.94 4.06 1.88
C SER A 136 -13.65 4.81 2.23
N GLY A 137 -12.53 4.09 2.36
CA GLY A 137 -11.20 4.66 2.56
C GLY A 137 -10.53 5.19 1.29
N SER A 138 -11.25 5.24 0.17
CA SER A 138 -10.73 5.71 -1.10
C SER A 138 -11.01 7.20 -1.38
N ALA A 139 -10.30 7.78 -2.33
CA ALA A 139 -10.49 9.16 -2.79
C ALA A 139 -10.42 9.26 -4.31
N ASP A 140 -11.05 10.29 -4.88
CA ASP A 140 -10.88 10.64 -6.30
C ASP A 140 -9.51 11.26 -6.52
N PHE A 141 -8.77 10.70 -7.47
CA PHE A 141 -7.51 11.22 -7.94
C PHE A 141 -7.73 12.51 -8.75
N PRO A 142 -7.08 13.64 -8.41
CA PRO A 142 -7.09 14.81 -9.30
C PRO A 142 -6.38 14.48 -10.64
N TYR A 143 -5.37 13.62 -10.57
CA TYR A 143 -4.69 12.96 -11.66
C TYR A 143 -3.98 11.71 -11.11
N LEU A 144 -3.48 10.83 -11.97
CA LEU A 144 -2.69 9.67 -11.56
C LEU A 144 -1.60 9.42 -12.60
N ILE A 145 -0.35 9.66 -12.22
CA ILE A 145 0.79 9.46 -13.11
C ILE A 145 1.15 7.98 -13.13
N SER A 146 0.95 7.34 -14.29
CA SER A 146 1.32 5.93 -14.46
C SER A 146 2.83 5.74 -14.59
N PRO A 147 3.38 4.57 -14.20
CA PRO A 147 4.79 4.25 -14.46
C PRO A 147 5.21 4.45 -15.92
N LEU A 148 4.38 4.02 -16.87
CA LEU A 148 4.66 4.18 -18.30
C LEU A 148 4.86 5.64 -18.68
N GLU A 149 4.04 6.55 -18.15
CA GLU A 149 4.15 7.99 -18.42
C GLU A 149 5.49 8.55 -17.94
N SER A 150 5.88 8.31 -16.70
CA SER A 150 7.14 8.80 -16.14
C SER A 150 8.37 8.17 -16.84
N PHE A 151 8.33 6.87 -17.12
CA PHE A 151 9.42 6.17 -17.80
C PHE A 151 9.60 6.64 -19.25
N GLN A 152 8.51 6.95 -19.97
CA GLN A 152 8.60 7.53 -21.30
C GLN A 152 9.30 8.90 -21.29
N GLN A 153 9.03 9.73 -20.28
CA GLN A 153 9.69 11.02 -20.12
C GLN A 153 11.20 10.85 -19.89
N ARG A 154 11.62 9.94 -18.99
CA ARG A 154 13.03 9.65 -18.73
C ARG A 154 13.73 9.03 -19.93
N ALA A 155 13.10 8.05 -20.59
CA ALA A 155 13.64 7.39 -21.77
C ALA A 155 13.89 8.38 -22.92
N LYS A 156 12.98 9.35 -23.11
CA LYS A 156 13.16 10.44 -24.10
C LYS A 156 14.40 11.29 -23.78
N ALA A 157 14.61 11.64 -22.51
CA ALA A 157 15.77 12.43 -22.08
C ALA A 157 17.09 11.66 -22.20
N ASP A 158 17.07 10.35 -21.95
CA ASP A 158 18.25 9.48 -21.98
C ASP A 158 18.52 8.84 -23.35
N HIS A 159 17.66 9.08 -24.36
CA HIS A 159 17.69 8.43 -25.67
C HIS A 159 17.59 6.90 -25.60
N THR A 160 16.91 6.38 -24.59
CA THR A 160 16.58 4.96 -24.45
C THR A 160 15.41 4.59 -25.37
N SER A 161 15.53 3.48 -26.10
CA SER A 161 14.41 2.89 -26.85
C SER A 161 13.44 2.19 -25.89
N ILE A 162 12.24 2.73 -25.73
CA ILE A 162 11.20 2.17 -24.86
C ILE A 162 10.06 1.55 -25.68
N GLY A 163 9.67 0.33 -25.33
CA GLY A 163 8.45 -0.33 -25.81
C GLY A 163 7.58 -0.78 -24.63
N TRP A 164 6.33 -1.16 -24.90
CA TRP A 164 5.43 -1.65 -23.84
C TRP A 164 4.46 -2.71 -24.32
N TRP A 165 3.95 -3.50 -23.38
CA TRP A 165 2.90 -4.50 -23.58
C TRP A 165 1.97 -4.54 -22.37
N LEU A 166 0.73 -4.06 -22.52
CA LEU A 166 -0.22 -3.86 -21.41
C LEU A 166 -1.37 -4.89 -21.39
N ASN A 167 -1.21 -6.02 -22.10
CA ASN A 167 -2.17 -7.12 -22.10
C ASN A 167 -1.60 -8.33 -21.36
N ASP A 168 -1.97 -8.48 -20.09
CA ASP A 168 -1.39 -9.46 -19.16
C ASP A 168 -1.69 -10.92 -19.53
N TRP A 169 -2.76 -11.13 -20.31
CA TRP A 169 -3.20 -12.45 -20.75
C TRP A 169 -2.50 -12.91 -22.03
N ASP A 170 -1.90 -11.99 -22.81
CA ASP A 170 -1.06 -12.35 -23.95
C ASP A 170 0.41 -12.41 -23.53
N THR A 171 0.76 -13.51 -22.85
CA THR A 171 2.11 -13.76 -22.36
C THR A 171 3.12 -14.00 -23.49
N ALA A 172 2.67 -14.43 -24.67
CA ALA A 172 3.53 -14.58 -25.83
C ALA A 172 3.94 -13.22 -26.41
N GLY A 173 2.98 -12.29 -26.54
CA GLY A 173 3.24 -10.90 -26.91
C GLY A 173 4.14 -10.19 -25.89
N ALA A 174 3.90 -10.42 -24.59
CA ALA A 174 4.73 -9.89 -23.52
C ALA A 174 6.20 -10.39 -23.61
N ALA A 175 6.41 -11.69 -23.80
CA ALA A 175 7.73 -12.28 -23.99
C ALA A 175 8.43 -11.73 -25.24
N ALA A 176 7.69 -11.57 -26.35
CA ALA A 176 8.23 -10.98 -27.58
C ALA A 176 8.64 -9.51 -27.40
N ALA A 177 7.83 -8.71 -26.69
CA ALA A 177 8.13 -7.31 -26.40
C ALA A 177 9.37 -7.15 -25.49
N ALA A 178 9.54 -8.07 -24.53
CA ALA A 178 10.70 -8.12 -23.64
C ALA A 178 11.98 -8.65 -24.31
N SER A 179 11.85 -9.42 -25.40
CA SER A 179 13.00 -10.01 -26.08
C SER A 179 13.94 -8.94 -26.67
N ASN A 180 15.25 -9.20 -26.59
CA ASN A 180 16.30 -8.31 -27.08
C ASN A 180 16.26 -6.89 -26.48
N LYS A 181 15.73 -6.73 -25.26
CA LYS A 181 15.85 -5.50 -24.47
C LYS A 181 16.96 -5.63 -23.43
N ASP A 182 17.61 -4.52 -23.08
CA ASP A 182 18.61 -4.54 -22.01
C ASP A 182 17.96 -4.78 -20.64
N VAL A 183 16.72 -4.34 -20.47
CA VAL A 183 15.91 -4.56 -19.27
C VAL A 183 14.44 -4.71 -19.65
N ALA A 184 13.74 -5.64 -19.01
CA ALA A 184 12.29 -5.74 -19.04
C ALA A 184 11.74 -5.49 -17.63
N ILE A 185 10.84 -4.52 -17.48
CA ILE A 185 10.22 -4.20 -16.19
C ILE A 185 8.78 -4.70 -16.24
N VAL A 186 8.46 -5.68 -15.41
CA VAL A 186 7.14 -6.30 -15.31
C VAL A 186 6.40 -5.72 -14.12
N PHE A 187 5.23 -5.17 -14.38
CA PHE A 187 4.34 -4.55 -13.40
C PHE A 187 3.20 -5.52 -13.10
N ILE A 188 3.05 -5.85 -11.82
CA ILE A 188 1.97 -6.70 -11.32
C ILE A 188 1.22 -5.99 -10.21
N ALA A 189 -0.06 -6.33 -10.07
CA ALA A 189 -0.90 -5.79 -9.02
C ALA A 189 -1.61 -6.89 -8.23
N SER A 190 -1.98 -6.59 -6.98
CA SER A 190 -2.93 -7.39 -6.19
C SER A 190 -3.73 -6.47 -5.29
N ASP A 191 -5.06 -6.55 -5.41
CA ASP A 191 -5.96 -5.57 -4.83
C ASP A 191 -6.91 -6.18 -3.78
N SER A 192 -7.50 -5.34 -2.94
CA SER A 192 -8.53 -5.68 -1.95
C SER A 192 -9.24 -4.41 -1.47
N GLY A 193 -10.35 -4.56 -0.76
CA GLY A 193 -11.03 -3.41 -0.17
C GLY A 193 -12.21 -3.78 0.71
N GLU A 194 -13.21 -2.91 0.79
CA GLU A 194 -14.37 -3.08 1.66
C GLU A 194 -15.47 -4.00 1.07
N GLU A 195 -16.23 -4.67 1.95
CA GLU A 195 -17.01 -5.89 1.62
C GLU A 195 -18.22 -5.65 0.70
N TYR A 196 -18.67 -4.40 0.60
CA TYR A 196 -19.81 -4.03 -0.22
C TYR A 196 -19.53 -4.02 -1.73
N ILE A 197 -18.27 -4.24 -2.13
CA ILE A 197 -17.85 -4.37 -3.54
C ILE A 197 -17.18 -5.74 -3.75
N THR A 198 -17.55 -6.40 -4.85
CA THR A 198 -16.89 -7.61 -5.34
C THR A 198 -16.10 -7.30 -6.61
N VAL A 199 -14.80 -7.54 -6.61
CA VAL A 199 -13.90 -7.36 -7.76
C VAL A 199 -13.27 -8.70 -8.12
N ASP A 200 -13.45 -9.14 -9.37
CA ASP A 200 -12.92 -10.42 -9.88
C ASP A 200 -13.22 -11.64 -8.99
N GLY A 201 -14.41 -11.64 -8.36
CA GLY A 201 -14.86 -12.69 -7.46
C GLY A 201 -14.33 -12.60 -6.02
N ASN A 202 -13.53 -11.59 -5.69
CA ASN A 202 -13.07 -11.28 -4.33
C ASN A 202 -14.05 -10.31 -3.67
N LYS A 203 -14.61 -10.67 -2.51
CA LYS A 203 -15.59 -9.86 -1.78
C LYS A 203 -14.92 -9.28 -0.54
N ALA A 204 -14.43 -8.05 -0.64
CA ALA A 204 -13.41 -7.46 0.26
C ALA A 204 -12.09 -8.23 0.29
N ASP A 205 -12.09 -9.33 1.03
CA ASP A 205 -10.91 -10.13 1.31
C ASP A 205 -10.44 -10.84 0.03
N ARG A 206 -9.12 -10.98 -0.09
CA ARG A 206 -8.52 -11.69 -1.22
C ARG A 206 -8.75 -13.19 -1.06
N ASN A 207 -9.23 -13.84 -2.12
CA ASN A 207 -9.44 -15.28 -2.18
C ASN A 207 -8.12 -16.08 -2.12
N ASN A 208 -7.00 -15.44 -2.47
CA ASN A 208 -5.66 -16.03 -2.45
C ASN A 208 -4.59 -14.93 -2.30
N LEU A 209 -3.33 -15.35 -2.21
CA LEU A 209 -2.16 -14.49 -2.09
C LEU A 209 -1.31 -14.54 -3.38
N THR A 210 -1.93 -14.50 -4.56
CA THR A 210 -1.21 -14.48 -5.86
C THR A 210 -1.35 -13.13 -6.56
N ALA A 211 -0.45 -12.83 -7.51
CA ALA A 211 -0.61 -11.66 -8.36
C ALA A 211 -1.92 -11.73 -9.16
N TRP A 212 -2.67 -10.64 -9.22
CA TRP A 212 -3.90 -10.54 -10.00
C TRP A 212 -3.60 -10.37 -11.49
N ASN A 213 -4.64 -10.42 -12.32
CA ASN A 213 -4.53 -10.26 -13.78
C ASN A 213 -3.45 -11.16 -14.42
N ASN A 214 -3.36 -12.43 -14.03
CA ASN A 214 -2.39 -13.37 -14.61
C ASN A 214 -0.90 -13.01 -14.35
N GLY A 215 -0.62 -12.14 -13.36
CA GLY A 215 0.70 -11.56 -13.12
C GLY A 215 1.83 -12.58 -12.94
N ASP A 216 1.60 -13.69 -12.23
CA ASP A 216 2.62 -14.73 -12.05
C ASP A 216 3.05 -15.36 -13.38
N ASN A 217 2.11 -15.60 -14.29
CA ASN A 217 2.40 -16.17 -15.60
C ASN A 217 3.05 -15.14 -16.52
N LEU A 218 2.68 -13.87 -16.40
CA LEU A 218 3.31 -12.76 -17.11
C LEU A 218 4.80 -12.64 -16.74
N ILE A 219 5.11 -12.66 -15.44
CA ILE A 219 6.49 -12.64 -14.93
C ILE A 219 7.30 -13.81 -15.49
N LYS A 220 6.77 -15.05 -15.38
CA LYS A 220 7.48 -16.25 -15.88
C LYS A 220 7.76 -16.17 -17.38
N ALA A 221 6.81 -15.69 -18.18
CA ALA A 221 6.98 -15.56 -19.62
C ALA A 221 8.06 -14.53 -19.99
N VAL A 222 8.05 -13.37 -19.34
CA VAL A 222 9.05 -12.32 -19.55
C VAL A 222 10.43 -12.77 -19.09
N ALA A 223 10.53 -13.36 -17.90
CA ALA A 223 11.79 -13.87 -17.37
C ALA A 223 12.36 -15.00 -18.25
N GLY A 224 11.52 -15.78 -18.94
CA GLY A 224 11.96 -16.76 -19.94
C GLY A 224 12.56 -16.13 -21.22
N ALA A 225 12.21 -14.88 -21.54
CA ALA A 225 12.62 -14.20 -22.76
C ALA A 225 13.65 -13.07 -22.55
N ASN A 226 13.79 -12.56 -21.33
CA ASN A 226 14.75 -11.50 -20.98
C ASN A 226 15.53 -11.86 -19.71
N LYS A 227 16.86 -11.84 -19.81
CA LYS A 227 17.79 -12.18 -18.71
C LYS A 227 17.89 -11.13 -17.60
N ASN A 228 17.39 -9.93 -17.84
CA ASN A 228 17.39 -8.81 -16.90
C ASN A 228 15.95 -8.33 -16.69
N THR A 229 15.18 -9.16 -15.98
CA THR A 229 13.79 -8.88 -15.64
C THR A 229 13.71 -8.23 -14.25
N VAL A 230 13.19 -7.02 -14.20
CA VAL A 230 12.83 -6.31 -12.96
C VAL A 230 11.34 -6.48 -12.74
N VAL A 231 10.92 -6.86 -11.53
CA VAL A 231 9.50 -6.92 -11.16
C VAL A 231 9.16 -5.72 -10.27
N VAL A 232 8.06 -5.05 -10.54
CA VAL A 232 7.46 -4.02 -9.69
C VAL A 232 6.08 -4.50 -9.27
N ALA A 233 5.81 -4.51 -7.97
CA ALA A 233 4.53 -4.95 -7.43
C ALA A 233 3.82 -3.80 -6.71
N HIS A 234 2.65 -3.42 -7.22
CA HIS A 234 1.69 -2.60 -6.49
C HIS A 234 0.69 -3.53 -5.77
N SER A 235 0.74 -3.57 -4.44
CA SER A 235 -0.03 -4.57 -3.70
C SER A 235 -0.52 -4.03 -2.36
N VAL A 236 -1.78 -4.29 -2.07
CA VAL A 236 -2.44 -3.97 -0.79
C VAL A 236 -1.90 -4.78 0.38
N GLY A 237 -1.20 -5.88 0.11
CA GLY A 237 -0.67 -6.78 1.15
C GLY A 237 0.22 -7.88 0.57
N PRO A 238 0.69 -8.83 1.40
CA PRO A 238 1.67 -9.83 0.99
C PRO A 238 1.17 -10.74 -0.14
N LEU A 239 2.11 -11.27 -0.93
CA LEU A 239 1.90 -12.28 -1.97
C LEU A 239 2.86 -13.46 -1.79
N ILE A 240 2.48 -14.64 -2.26
CA ILE A 240 3.37 -15.80 -2.36
C ILE A 240 4.17 -15.71 -3.64
N LEU A 241 5.47 -15.48 -3.50
CA LEU A 241 6.38 -15.19 -4.63
C LEU A 241 7.08 -16.44 -5.16
N GLU A 242 6.99 -17.57 -4.45
CA GLU A 242 7.68 -18.83 -4.77
C GLU A 242 7.52 -19.34 -6.20
N PRO A 243 6.39 -19.12 -6.92
CA PRO A 243 6.25 -19.59 -8.30
C PRO A 243 7.27 -18.99 -9.29
N TRP A 244 7.91 -17.87 -8.95
CA TRP A 244 8.79 -17.15 -9.88
C TRP A 244 10.02 -16.51 -9.25
N ILE A 245 10.03 -16.16 -7.95
CA ILE A 245 11.07 -15.29 -7.35
C ILE A 245 12.51 -15.81 -7.51
N ASP A 246 12.71 -17.13 -7.52
CA ASP A 246 14.02 -17.76 -7.65
C ASP A 246 14.43 -18.00 -9.13
N HIS A 247 13.63 -17.55 -10.10
CA HIS A 247 14.00 -17.61 -11.52
C HIS A 247 15.28 -16.76 -11.76
N PRO A 248 16.32 -17.31 -12.40
CA PRO A 248 17.65 -16.67 -12.48
C PRO A 248 17.64 -15.33 -13.22
N ASN A 249 16.70 -15.17 -14.15
CA ASN A 249 16.55 -13.95 -14.95
C ASN A 249 15.74 -12.83 -14.26
N ILE A 250 15.18 -13.08 -13.07
CA ILE A 250 14.55 -12.04 -12.26
C ILE A 250 15.63 -11.42 -11.39
N THR A 251 16.13 -10.29 -11.82
CA THR A 251 17.32 -9.65 -11.25
C THR A 251 16.97 -8.64 -10.18
N ALA A 252 15.77 -8.04 -10.21
CA ALA A 252 15.30 -7.18 -9.13
C ALA A 252 13.80 -7.31 -8.86
N LEU A 253 13.40 -6.98 -7.64
CA LEU A 253 12.00 -6.88 -7.18
C LEU A 253 11.85 -5.62 -6.33
N LEU A 254 10.98 -4.71 -6.78
CA LEU A 254 10.52 -3.56 -6.02
C LEU A 254 9.09 -3.79 -5.56
N TRP A 255 8.86 -3.61 -4.28
CA TRP A 255 7.54 -3.65 -3.66
C TRP A 255 7.07 -2.22 -3.44
N ALA A 256 6.27 -1.71 -4.39
CA ALA A 256 5.87 -0.32 -4.45
C ALA A 256 4.63 0.00 -3.61
N GLY A 257 3.98 -1.02 -3.04
CA GLY A 257 2.83 -0.83 -2.18
C GLY A 257 1.68 -0.17 -2.94
N ILE A 258 1.14 0.91 -2.39
CA ILE A 258 -0.03 1.63 -2.88
C ILE A 258 0.30 3.14 -2.87
N PRO A 259 0.93 3.66 -3.93
CA PRO A 259 1.68 4.93 -3.90
C PRO A 259 0.84 6.19 -4.13
N GLY A 260 -0.48 6.07 -4.35
CA GLY A 260 -1.34 7.21 -4.65
C GLY A 260 -1.01 7.89 -6.00
N GLN A 261 -1.33 9.18 -6.11
CA GLN A 261 -1.36 9.90 -7.40
C GLN A 261 -0.01 10.04 -8.12
N GLU A 262 1.11 9.88 -7.41
CA GLU A 262 2.48 10.01 -7.94
C GLU A 262 3.18 8.66 -8.13
N SER A 263 2.39 7.59 -8.34
CA SER A 263 2.85 6.22 -8.60
C SER A 263 4.07 6.15 -9.52
N GLY A 264 3.97 6.70 -10.73
CA GLY A 264 5.04 6.63 -11.72
C GLY A 264 6.28 7.46 -11.38
N ASN A 265 6.09 8.67 -10.84
CA ASN A 265 7.21 9.58 -10.54
C ASN A 265 8.04 9.07 -9.38
N SER A 266 7.38 8.68 -8.28
CA SER A 266 8.04 8.13 -7.10
C SER A 266 8.81 6.84 -7.39
N LEU A 267 8.24 5.96 -8.22
CA LEU A 267 8.91 4.75 -8.67
C LEU A 267 10.13 5.05 -9.54
N LEU A 268 10.01 6.03 -10.45
CA LEU A 268 11.09 6.41 -11.35
C LEU A 268 12.32 6.87 -10.56
N ASP A 269 12.13 7.67 -9.51
CA ASP A 269 13.22 8.17 -8.66
C ASP A 269 14.02 7.03 -8.04
N VAL A 270 13.34 6.00 -7.53
CA VAL A 270 13.99 4.80 -7.00
C VAL A 270 14.68 4.03 -8.12
N VAL A 271 13.97 3.69 -9.21
CA VAL A 271 14.51 2.85 -10.29
C VAL A 271 15.78 3.45 -10.93
N TYR A 272 15.89 4.77 -11.03
CA TYR A 272 17.06 5.46 -11.59
C TYR A 272 18.07 5.93 -10.52
N GLY A 273 17.80 5.71 -9.24
CA GLY A 273 18.71 6.04 -8.14
C GLY A 273 18.77 7.53 -7.79
N ASP A 274 17.78 8.31 -8.23
CA ASP A 274 17.55 9.67 -7.77
C ASP A 274 17.06 9.65 -6.30
N TYR A 275 16.48 8.53 -5.85
CA TYR A 275 16.20 8.20 -4.45
C TYR A 275 16.78 6.82 -4.07
N ASN A 276 17.40 6.72 -2.89
CA ASN A 276 17.88 5.44 -2.36
C ASN A 276 16.75 4.71 -1.63
N PRO A 277 16.31 3.51 -2.06
CA PRO A 277 15.22 2.81 -1.39
C PRO A 277 15.60 2.56 0.08
N SER A 278 14.74 3.06 0.97
CA SER A 278 14.97 3.10 2.41
C SER A 278 13.88 2.39 3.21
N ALA A 279 12.73 2.11 2.59
CA ALA A 279 11.61 1.47 3.27
C ALA A 279 11.88 0.00 3.59
N LYS A 280 11.14 -0.46 4.59
CA LYS A 280 11.15 -1.82 5.10
C LYS A 280 9.72 -2.37 5.10
N LEU A 281 9.59 -3.68 4.91
CA LEU A 281 8.29 -4.34 4.97
C LEU A 281 7.60 -4.12 6.32
N THR A 282 6.32 -3.76 6.30
CA THR A 282 5.47 -3.61 7.49
C THR A 282 4.64 -4.87 7.79
N TYR A 283 4.92 -5.96 7.08
CA TYR A 283 4.34 -7.30 7.24
C TYR A 283 5.32 -8.35 6.73
N THR A 284 5.16 -9.60 7.15
CA THR A 284 5.96 -10.71 6.66
C THR A 284 5.47 -11.16 5.28
N ILE A 285 6.39 -11.53 4.37
CA ILE A 285 6.07 -12.23 3.12
C ILE A 285 6.45 -13.71 3.28
N ALA A 286 5.45 -14.56 3.44
CA ALA A 286 5.61 -16.01 3.60
C ALA A 286 6.02 -16.75 2.31
N LYS A 287 6.46 -18.00 2.46
CA LYS A 287 6.67 -18.92 1.34
C LYS A 287 5.40 -19.66 0.97
N GLN A 288 4.51 -19.92 1.93
CA GLN A 288 3.25 -20.61 1.70
C GLN A 288 2.09 -19.90 2.43
N PRO A 289 0.86 -19.91 1.89
CA PRO A 289 -0.26 -19.23 2.55
C PRO A 289 -0.55 -19.76 3.97
N HIS A 290 -0.34 -21.04 4.21
CA HIS A 290 -0.60 -21.69 5.50
C HIS A 290 0.51 -21.45 6.53
N ASP A 291 1.56 -20.72 6.20
CA ASP A 291 2.57 -20.29 7.18
C ASP A 291 2.01 -19.20 8.11
N TYR A 292 1.04 -18.41 7.64
CA TYR A 292 0.36 -17.42 8.46
C TYR A 292 -0.57 -18.08 9.49
N PRO A 293 -0.68 -17.50 10.71
CA PRO A 293 -1.50 -18.07 11.79
C PRO A 293 -3.01 -18.02 11.52
N ALA A 294 -3.45 -17.05 10.72
CA ALA A 294 -4.86 -16.75 10.51
C ALA A 294 -5.22 -16.86 9.02
N GLN A 295 -6.45 -17.30 8.75
CA GLN A 295 -7.02 -17.45 7.42
C GLN A 295 -8.44 -16.89 7.41
N VAL A 296 -8.90 -16.43 6.25
CA VAL A 296 -10.29 -15.98 6.08
C VAL A 296 -11.24 -17.18 6.18
N VAL A 297 -12.25 -17.07 7.03
CA VAL A 297 -13.29 -18.09 7.21
C VAL A 297 -14.46 -17.77 6.28
N TYR A 298 -14.45 -18.34 5.08
CA TYR A 298 -15.48 -18.10 4.06
C TYR A 298 -16.80 -18.82 4.34
N TYR A 299 -16.75 -19.93 5.08
CA TYR A 299 -17.92 -20.75 5.39
C TYR A 299 -17.95 -21.09 6.87
N ASP A 300 -19.00 -20.65 7.55
CA ASP A 300 -19.33 -21.05 8.91
C ASP A 300 -20.80 -21.51 8.90
N SER A 301 -21.07 -22.70 9.43
CA SER A 301 -22.41 -23.27 9.50
C SER A 301 -23.22 -22.76 10.70
N SER A 302 -22.58 -22.01 11.61
CA SER A 302 -23.21 -21.35 12.73
C SER A 302 -24.10 -20.19 12.26
N PRO A 303 -25.29 -19.98 12.88
CA PRO A 303 -26.10 -18.78 12.62
C PRO A 303 -25.37 -17.48 13.00
N GLN A 304 -24.36 -17.57 13.89
CA GLN A 304 -23.47 -16.47 14.24
C GLN A 304 -22.02 -16.96 14.11
N PRO A 305 -21.29 -16.54 13.06
CA PRO A 305 -19.90 -16.94 12.87
C PRO A 305 -19.05 -16.59 14.10
N GLN A 306 -18.10 -17.47 14.45
CA GLN A 306 -17.19 -17.28 15.60
C GLN A 306 -15.74 -17.27 15.13
N ILE A 307 -14.97 -16.25 15.54
CA ILE A 307 -13.53 -16.16 15.27
C ILE A 307 -12.82 -16.15 16.64
N PRO A 308 -12.17 -17.27 17.04
CA PRO A 308 -11.65 -17.41 18.41
C PRO A 308 -10.28 -16.77 18.66
N TYR A 309 -9.57 -16.28 17.63
CA TYR A 309 -8.22 -15.68 17.72
C TYR A 309 -7.24 -16.55 18.53
N THR A 310 -7.17 -17.84 18.20
CA THR A 310 -6.38 -18.85 18.94
C THR A 310 -4.87 -18.60 18.89
N GLU A 311 -4.40 -17.84 17.92
CA GLU A 311 -3.02 -17.37 17.78
C GLU A 311 -2.62 -16.33 18.84
N GLY A 312 -3.59 -15.67 19.47
CA GLY A 312 -3.37 -14.68 20.51
C GLY A 312 -2.46 -13.53 20.04
N LEU A 313 -1.37 -13.29 20.78
CA LEU A 313 -0.41 -12.23 20.45
C LEU A 313 0.60 -12.63 19.34
N LEU A 314 0.55 -13.88 18.89
CA LEU A 314 1.47 -14.42 17.88
C LEU A 314 0.88 -14.17 16.49
N ILE A 315 0.94 -12.91 16.06
CA ILE A 315 0.52 -12.47 14.71
C ILE A 315 1.73 -12.03 13.88
N ASP A 316 1.63 -12.20 12.56
CA ASP A 316 2.68 -11.87 11.60
C ASP A 316 4.05 -12.41 12.05
N TYR A 317 5.12 -11.61 12.05
CA TYR A 317 6.48 -12.05 12.37
C TYR A 317 6.60 -12.74 13.73
N ARG A 318 5.79 -12.37 14.74
CA ARG A 318 5.81 -13.03 16.06
C ARG A 318 5.41 -14.50 15.95
N TRP A 319 4.50 -14.83 15.05
CA TRP A 319 4.16 -16.22 14.75
C TRP A 319 5.35 -16.93 14.12
N PHE A 320 5.95 -16.36 13.07
CA PHE A 320 7.09 -16.93 12.35
C PHE A 320 8.26 -17.21 13.29
N ASP A 321 8.61 -16.23 14.14
CA ASP A 321 9.64 -16.36 15.16
C ASP A 321 9.32 -17.48 16.16
N SER A 322 8.10 -17.50 16.70
CA SER A 322 7.69 -18.48 17.70
C SER A 322 7.61 -19.92 17.18
N LYS A 323 7.35 -20.07 15.87
CA LYS A 323 7.21 -21.37 15.19
C LYS A 323 8.46 -21.79 14.43
N ASN A 324 9.51 -20.95 14.45
CA ASN A 324 10.73 -21.17 13.68
C ASN A 324 10.44 -21.41 12.19
N ILE A 325 9.52 -20.62 11.61
CA ILE A 325 9.18 -20.66 10.19
C ILE A 325 10.01 -19.58 9.50
N THR A 326 10.79 -19.95 8.48
CA THR A 326 11.58 -18.99 7.70
C THR A 326 10.71 -18.37 6.60
N PRO A 327 10.41 -17.05 6.65
CA PRO A 327 9.67 -16.39 5.59
C PRO A 327 10.51 -16.27 4.30
N ARG A 328 9.88 -15.81 3.21
CA ARG A 328 10.62 -15.38 2.01
C ARG A 328 11.29 -14.04 2.26
N TYR A 329 10.54 -13.09 2.82
CA TYR A 329 11.06 -11.82 3.32
C TYR A 329 10.42 -11.53 4.68
N GLU A 330 11.25 -11.29 5.69
CA GLU A 330 10.82 -11.02 7.06
C GLU A 330 10.23 -9.62 7.23
N PHE A 331 9.41 -9.44 8.27
CA PHE A 331 9.02 -8.11 8.74
C PHE A 331 10.25 -7.25 8.99
N GLY A 332 10.23 -5.99 8.52
CA GLY A 332 11.37 -5.09 8.63
C GLY A 332 12.47 -5.32 7.58
N PHE A 333 12.30 -6.26 6.64
CA PHE A 333 13.25 -6.44 5.54
C PHE A 333 13.12 -5.37 4.46
N GLY A 334 14.24 -5.00 3.85
CA GLY A 334 14.30 -4.08 2.71
C GLY A 334 15.75 -3.75 2.37
N LEU A 335 16.13 -3.92 1.11
CA LEU A 335 17.46 -3.61 0.61
C LEU A 335 17.60 -2.10 0.35
N SER A 336 18.86 -1.67 0.26
CA SER A 336 19.26 -0.31 -0.12
C SER A 336 20.32 -0.40 -1.22
N TYR A 337 20.60 0.70 -1.93
CA TYR A 337 21.76 0.78 -2.83
C TYR A 337 23.10 0.82 -2.09
N THR A 338 23.07 0.95 -0.77
CA THR A 338 24.23 0.85 0.11
C THR A 338 24.00 -0.19 1.21
N THR A 339 25.04 -0.43 2.00
CA THR A 339 24.98 -1.29 3.19
C THR A 339 25.26 -0.49 4.44
N PHE A 340 24.69 -0.96 5.56
CA PHE A 340 24.82 -0.34 6.86
C PHE A 340 25.45 -1.33 7.84
N GLU A 341 26.41 -0.87 8.63
CA GLU A 341 27.00 -1.63 9.73
C GLU A 341 26.58 -1.01 11.06
N TYR A 342 26.07 -1.86 11.95
CA TYR A 342 25.70 -1.49 13.32
C TYR A 342 26.84 -1.86 14.27
N LYS A 343 27.25 -0.91 15.10
CA LYS A 343 28.32 -1.12 16.10
C LYS A 343 28.07 -0.32 17.37
N ASP A 344 28.90 -0.58 18.38
CA ASP A 344 28.97 0.22 19.61
C ASP A 344 27.64 0.35 20.37
N LEU A 345 26.85 -0.74 20.46
CA LEU A 345 25.60 -0.76 21.22
C LEU A 345 25.85 -0.39 22.69
N LYS A 346 25.25 0.72 23.13
CA LYS A 346 25.34 1.17 24.52
C LYS A 346 24.01 0.99 25.22
N ILE A 347 24.06 0.36 26.38
CA ILE A 347 22.90 0.11 27.22
C ILE A 347 23.09 0.90 28.49
N SER A 348 22.19 1.85 28.74
CA SER A 348 22.13 2.56 30.01
C SER A 348 20.82 2.23 30.70
N ARG A 349 20.88 1.95 32.00
CA ARG A 349 19.65 1.81 32.79
C ARG A 349 19.09 3.22 32.98
N ALA A 350 17.91 3.48 32.45
CA ALA A 350 17.17 4.68 32.83
C ALA A 350 16.94 4.63 34.36
N ASN A 351 17.29 5.70 35.07
CA ASN A 351 16.95 5.80 36.49
C ASN A 351 15.42 5.62 36.63
N ASP A 352 14.97 4.96 37.71
CA ASP A 352 13.57 4.60 37.97
C ASP A 352 12.66 5.83 38.22
N ALA A 353 12.74 6.87 37.39
CA ALA A 353 11.79 7.95 37.31
C ALA A 353 10.74 7.57 36.26
N ILE A 354 9.62 7.04 36.76
CA ILE A 354 8.35 7.00 36.03
C ILE A 354 7.91 8.47 35.86
N SER A 355 8.56 9.19 34.96
CA SER A 355 8.12 10.46 34.41
C SER A 355 8.44 10.46 32.91
N GLY A 356 7.64 9.68 32.17
CA GLY A 356 7.23 10.02 30.81
C GLY A 356 8.05 9.52 29.63
N GLU A 357 9.33 9.17 29.76
CA GLU A 357 10.18 8.81 28.61
C GLU A 357 10.73 7.38 28.72
N PRO A 358 10.59 6.52 27.69
CA PRO A 358 11.07 5.13 27.72
C PRO A 358 12.61 5.04 27.72
N ILE A 359 13.11 3.84 28.05
CA ILE A 359 14.54 3.48 28.03
C ILE A 359 15.12 3.76 26.63
N TRP A 360 16.09 4.68 26.56
CA TRP A 360 16.81 5.00 25.32
C TRP A 360 17.87 3.95 25.02
N TRP A 361 17.81 3.38 23.81
CA TRP A 361 18.87 2.56 23.23
C TRP A 361 19.51 3.38 22.11
N ASP A 362 20.81 3.67 22.22
CA ASP A 362 21.57 4.36 21.19
C ASP A 362 22.59 3.38 20.59
N GLY A 363 22.53 3.23 19.27
CA GLY A 363 23.44 2.41 18.48
C GLY A 363 23.88 3.19 17.26
N GLY A 364 25.18 3.28 17.03
CA GLY A 364 25.71 4.00 15.88
C GLY A 364 25.48 3.23 14.58
N VAL A 365 24.88 3.89 13.59
CA VAL A 365 24.76 3.39 12.21
C VAL A 365 25.78 4.12 11.35
N ASN A 366 26.73 3.40 10.75
CA ASN A 366 27.66 3.99 9.80
C ASN A 366 27.26 3.61 8.37
N ALA A 367 26.83 4.59 7.58
CA ALA A 367 26.85 4.46 6.13
C ALA A 367 28.30 4.66 5.68
N ASN A 368 28.82 3.84 4.76
CA ASN A 368 30.14 4.05 4.16
C ASN A 368 30.17 5.30 3.25
N GLY A 369 30.06 6.47 3.90
CA GLY A 369 29.83 7.81 3.36
C GLY A 369 29.37 8.82 4.42
N LEU A 370 29.79 8.68 5.69
CA LEU A 370 29.75 9.68 6.78
C LEU A 370 28.47 10.52 6.94
N SER A 371 27.54 10.03 7.76
CA SER A 371 26.76 10.91 8.63
C SER A 371 26.67 10.28 10.02
N THR A 372 27.25 10.98 11.00
CA THR A 372 26.95 10.82 12.41
C THR A 372 25.85 11.82 12.71
N ASP A 373 24.64 11.37 12.99
CA ASP A 373 23.74 12.14 13.83
C ASP A 373 22.94 11.22 14.73
N ALA A 374 22.98 11.60 16.00
CA ALA A 374 22.21 11.06 17.10
C ALA A 374 20.75 11.51 16.95
N TRP A 375 19.84 10.56 17.08
CA TRP A 375 18.43 10.81 17.33
C TRP A 375 18.02 10.03 18.58
#